data_AF-A0A9E5F3V9-F1
#
_entry.id   AF-A0A9E5F3V9-F1
#
_cell.length_a   1.000
_cell.length_b   1.000
_cell.length_c   1.000
_cell.angle_alpha   90.00
_cell.angle_beta   90.00
_cell.angle_gamma   90.00
#
_symmetry.space_group_name_H-M   'P 1'
#
loop_
_entity.id
_entity.type
_entity.pdbx_description
1 polymer ?
#
loop_
_entity_poly.entity_id
_entity_poly.type
_entity_poly.pdbx_seq_one_letter_code
_entity_poly.pdbx_strand_id
1 'polypeptide(L)' 'MLIPMVSEEESRKTVDVYLVGPYHFKEEILKREADTIKRGVKFLFPLPEITII' A
#
# COMPACT_ATOMS: atom_id res chain seq x y z
N MET A 1 -9.35 3.40 -20.18
CA MET A 1 -8.35 2.58 -19.46
C MET A 1 -8.98 2.18 -18.13
N LEU A 2 -9.02 0.90 -17.79
CA LEU A 2 -9.62 0.39 -16.56
C LEU A 2 -8.51 -0.11 -15.63
N ILE A 3 -8.64 0.14 -14.34
CA ILE A 3 -7.76 -0.45 -13.32
C ILE A 3 -8.35 -1.83 -12.97
N PRO A 4 -7.63 -2.94 -13.18
CA PRO A 4 -8.15 -4.25 -12.85
C PRO A 4 -8.27 -4.42 -11.33
N MET A 5 -9.36 -5.05 -10.89
CA MET A 5 -9.50 -5.48 -9.49
C MET A 5 -8.79 -6.82 -9.32
N VAL A 6 -7.80 -6.86 -8.42
CA VAL A 6 -7.06 -8.07 -8.04
C VAL A 6 -7.28 -8.37 -6.57
N SER A 7 -7.12 -9.63 -6.17
CA SER A 7 -7.19 -9.99 -4.75
C SER A 7 -5.96 -9.48 -3.99
N GLU A 8 -6.10 -9.28 -2.68
CA GLU A 8 -4.97 -8.90 -1.84
C GLU A 8 -3.85 -9.94 -1.89
N GLU A 9 -4.19 -11.24 -1.84
CA GLU A 9 -3.22 -12.33 -1.91
C GLU A 9 -2.37 -12.26 -3.18
N GLU A 10 -3.00 -12.00 -4.33
CA GLU A 10 -2.29 -11.91 -5.59
C GLU A 10 -1.37 -10.69 -5.62
N SER A 11 -1.88 -9.52 -5.19
CA SER A 11 -1.06 -8.30 -5.14
C SER A 11 0.18 -8.47 -4.27
N ARG A 12 0.07 -9.16 -3.11
CA ARG A 12 1.16 -9.36 -2.16
C ARG A 12 2.31 -10.20 -2.72
N LYS A 13 2.15 -10.91 -3.84
CA LYS A 13 3.18 -11.75 -4.46
C LYS A 13 4.20 -10.95 -5.27
N THR A 14 3.78 -9.88 -5.93
CA THR A 14 4.60 -9.20 -6.96
C THR A 14 4.68 -7.68 -6.82
N VAL A 15 3.95 -7.09 -5.88
CA VAL A 15 3.88 -5.62 -5.76
C VAL A 15 5.13 -5.04 -5.09
N ASP A 16 5.70 -4.00 -5.71
CA ASP A 16 6.80 -3.23 -5.12
C ASP A 16 6.30 -2.02 -4.32
N VAL A 17 5.20 -1.40 -4.78
CA VAL A 17 4.64 -0.17 -4.19
C VAL A 17 3.11 -0.20 -4.23
N TYR A 18 2.48 0.04 -3.08
CA TYR A 18 1.05 0.34 -3.00
C TYR A 18 0.80 1.85 -3.02
N LEU A 19 -0.10 2.30 -3.89
CA LEU A 19 -0.69 3.64 -3.78
C LEU A 19 -1.87 3.58 -2.82
N VAL A 20 -1.75 4.27 -1.69
CA VAL A 20 -2.77 4.26 -0.64
C VAL A 20 -3.77 5.39 -0.85
N GLY A 21 -4.88 5.07 -1.52
CA GLY A 21 -6.01 5.99 -1.69
C GLY A 21 -6.63 6.47 -0.37
N PRO A 22 -6.96 5.58 0.59
CA PRO A 22 -7.58 5.97 1.86
C PRO A 22 -6.52 6.45 2.88
N TYR A 23 -5.76 7.49 2.51
CA TYR A 23 -4.57 7.97 3.24
C TYR A 23 -4.85 8.40 4.70
N HIS A 24 -6.09 8.78 5.03
CA HIS A 24 -6.46 9.16 6.39
C HIS A 24 -6.27 8.03 7.40
N PHE A 25 -6.38 6.77 6.97
CA PHE A 25 -6.21 5.59 7.82
C PHE A 25 -4.75 5.08 7.85
N LYS A 26 -3.78 5.96 7.61
CA LYS A 26 -2.35 5.61 7.49
C LYS A 26 -1.85 4.71 8.63
N GLU A 27 -2.11 5.06 9.88
CA GLU A 27 -1.62 4.30 11.04
C GLU A 27 -2.20 2.88 11.10
N GLU A 28 -3.51 2.74 10.84
CA GLU A 28 -4.17 1.43 10.83
C GLU A 28 -3.66 0.56 9.68
N ILE A 29 -3.49 1.14 8.49
CA ILE A 29 -2.96 0.45 7.30
C ILE A 29 -1.54 -0.03 7.57
N LEU A 30 -0.65 0.83 8.06
CA LEU A 30 0.74 0.46 8.37
C LEU A 30 0.81 -0.63 9.45
N LYS A 31 -0.06 -0.58 10.45
CA LYS A 31 -0.13 -1.61 11.50
C LYS A 31 -0.60 -2.95 10.95
N ARG A 32 -1.62 -2.96 10.10
CA ARG A 32 -2.15 -4.17 9.45
C ARG A 32 -1.17 -4.77 8.45
N GLU A 33 -0.42 -3.93 7.75
CA GLU A 33 0.50 -4.29 6.67
C GLU A 33 1.96 -4.44 7.10
N ALA A 34 2.22 -4.55 8.41
CA ALA A 34 3.57 -4.62 8.96
C ALA A 34 4.44 -5.72 8.34
N ASP A 35 3.89 -6.90 8.08
CA ASP A 35 4.64 -8.00 7.44
C ASP A 35 4.88 -7.76 5.95
N THR A 36 4.02 -7.00 5.26
CA THR A 36 4.25 -6.57 3.88
C THR A 36 5.41 -5.57 3.79
N ILE A 37 5.45 -4.62 4.72
CA ILE A 37 6.53 -3.63 4.83
C ILE A 37 7.87 -4.32 5.13
N LYS A 38 7.89 -5.30 6.05
CA LYS A 38 9.10 -6.09 6.36
C LYS A 38 9.66 -6.84 5.15
N ARG A 39 8.81 -7.20 4.17
CA ARG A 39 9.24 -7.84 2.91
C ARG A 39 9.84 -6.86 1.90
N GLY A 40 9.87 -5.56 2.20
CA GLY A 40 10.45 -4.51 1.35
C GLY A 40 9.44 -3.81 0.44
N VAL A 41 8.15 -4.11 0.55
CA VAL A 41 7.08 -3.45 -0.20
C VAL A 41 6.84 -2.06 0.38
N LYS A 42 6.75 -1.06 -0.50
CA LYS A 42 6.58 0.35 -0.12
C LYS A 42 5.12 0.78 -0.13
N PHE A 43 4.78 1.76 0.69
CA PHE A 43 3.46 2.37 0.73
C PHE A 43 3.56 3.86 0.43
N LEU A 44 3.03 4.27 -0.72
CA LEU A 44 2.95 5.65 -1.18
C LEU A 44 1.63 6.27 -0.68
N PHE A 45 1.74 7.22 0.23
CA PHE A 45 0.64 8.06 0.67
C PHE A 45 0.71 9.38 -0.12
N PRO A 46 -0.29 9.69 -0.97
CA PRO A 46 -0.22 10.84 -1.86
C PRO A 46 -0.55 12.18 -1.16
N LEU A 47 -1.15 12.14 0.03
CA LEU A 47 -1.70 13.30 0.73
C LEU A 47 -1.49 13.21 2.25
N PRO A 48 -1.51 14.35 2.98
CA PRO A 48 -1.50 15.72 2.44
C PRO A 48 -0.14 16.10 1.82
N GLU A 49 0.93 15.43 2.24
CA GLU A 49 2.26 15.48 1.62
C GLU A 49 2.64 14.10 1.14
N ILE A 50 3.33 14.03 0.00
CA ILE A 50 3.77 12.76 -0.57
C ILE A 50 4.76 12.11 0.40
N THR A 51 4.38 10.96 0.93
CA THR A 51 5.23 10.16 1.82
C THR A 51 5.34 8.75 1.29
N ILE A 52 6.55 8.18 1.35
CA ILE A 52 6.80 6.77 1.06
C ILE A 52 7.35 6.15 2.34
N ILE A 53 6.72 5.05 2.77
CA ILE A 53 7.16 4.21 3.88
C ILE A 53 7.68 2.90 3.31
#